data_AF-A0A3D9CTL8-F1
#
_entry.id   AF-A0A3D9CTL8-F1
#
_cell.length_a   1.000
_cell.length_b   1.000
_cell.length_c   1.000
_cell.angle_alpha   90.00
_cell.angle_beta   90.00
_cell.angle_gamma   90.00
#
_symmetry.space_group_name_H-M   'P 1'
#
loop_
_entity.id
_entity.type
_entity.pdbx_description
1 polymer ?
#
loop_
_entity_poly.entity_id
_entity_poly.type
_entity_poly.pdbx_seq_one_letter_code
_entity_poly.pdbx_strand_id
1 'polypeptide(L)'
;MELVLEREYFSSGTNGILSYNGDEICKTIELPWLENQRRISCIPEGTYVIRKRYSPKFKWHLEVVAVKNRDLILFHPANDALKELNGCIAPVTTLTGEGKGIQSRVAFERLKDVIFPHLEKGHVIKLTIKKMFNEKSN
;
A
#
# COMPACT_ATOMS: atom_id res chain seq x y z
N MET A 1 5.08 -7.56 -14.55
CA MET A 1 4.88 -8.20 -13.23
C MET A 1 3.80 -7.43 -12.49
N GLU A 2 2.98 -8.10 -11.69
CA GLU A 2 1.79 -7.51 -11.08
C GLU A 2 1.82 -7.64 -9.56
N LEU A 3 1.63 -6.49 -8.91
CA LEU A 3 1.36 -6.35 -7.49
C LEU A 3 -0.11 -5.94 -7.37
N VAL A 4 -0.90 -6.67 -6.59
CA VAL A 4 -2.33 -6.40 -6.42
C VAL A 4 -2.58 -6.00 -4.98
N LEU A 5 -3.26 -4.86 -4.80
CA LEU A 5 -3.76 -4.38 -3.51
C LEU A 5 -5.28 -4.43 -3.53
N GLU A 6 -5.83 -5.38 -2.78
CA GLU A 6 -7.27 -5.53 -2.59
C GLU A 6 -7.70 -4.83 -1.31
N ARG A 7 -8.65 -3.89 -1.41
CA ARG A 7 -9.03 -3.01 -0.31
C ARG A 7 -10.40 -3.32 0.26
N GLU A 8 -10.50 -3.16 1.57
CA GLU A 8 -11.74 -3.02 2.31
C GLU A 8 -11.77 -1.62 2.97
N TYR A 9 -12.85 -0.88 2.69
CA TYR A 9 -13.00 0.52 3.10
C TYR A 9 -13.85 0.63 4.34
N PHE A 10 -13.38 1.43 5.30
CA PHE A 10 -14.08 1.72 6.54
C PHE A 10 -14.16 3.22 6.78
N SER A 11 -14.96 3.60 7.77
CA SER A 11 -15.14 5.01 8.15
C SER A 11 -13.87 5.63 8.73
N SER A 12 -13.07 4.85 9.46
CA SER A 12 -11.87 5.35 10.16
C SER A 12 -10.55 4.94 9.51
N GLY A 13 -10.59 4.20 8.39
CA GLY A 13 -9.40 3.76 7.67
C GLY A 13 -9.73 2.87 6.47
N THR A 14 -8.69 2.46 5.76
CA THR A 14 -8.79 1.44 4.71
C THR A 14 -7.79 0.34 5.05
N ASN A 15 -8.24 -0.92 4.99
CA ASN A 15 -7.36 -2.07 5.12
C ASN A 15 -7.22 -2.76 3.77
N GLY A 16 -6.15 -3.52 3.59
CA GLY A 16 -6.01 -4.29 2.36
C GLY A 16 -5.09 -5.49 2.46
N ILE A 17 -5.13 -6.30 1.42
CA ILE A 17 -4.26 -7.45 1.19
C ILE A 17 -3.36 -7.12 0.00
N LEU A 18 -2.06 -7.25 0.18
CA LEU A 18 -1.07 -7.00 -0.85
C LEU A 18 -0.46 -8.32 -1.30
N SER A 19 -0.69 -8.68 -2.56
CA SER A 19 -0.22 -9.93 -3.17
C SER A 19 0.61 -9.68 -4.41
N TYR A 20 1.62 -10.51 -4.64
CA TYR A 20 2.47 -10.45 -5.84
C TYR A 20 2.35 -11.75 -6.62
N ASN A 21 1.96 -11.65 -7.89
CA ASN A 21 1.66 -12.81 -8.75
C ASN A 21 0.72 -13.85 -8.10
N GLY A 22 -0.22 -13.42 -7.27
CA GLY A 22 -1.19 -14.28 -6.58
C GLY A 22 -0.82 -14.70 -5.16
N ASP A 23 0.45 -14.55 -4.76
CA ASP A 23 0.90 -14.90 -3.41
C ASP A 23 0.79 -13.69 -2.47
N GLU A 24 0.11 -13.84 -1.33
CA GLU A 24 0.02 -12.78 -0.31
C GLU A 24 1.41 -12.49 0.29
N ILE A 25 1.82 -11.21 0.26
CA ILE A 25 3.04 -10.73 0.92
C ILE A 25 2.71 -10.27 2.34
N CYS A 26 1.69 -9.41 2.48
CA CYS A 26 1.33 -8.77 3.73
C CYS A 26 -0.06 -8.12 3.66
N LYS A 27 -0.53 -7.63 4.81
CA LYS A 27 -1.69 -6.73 4.89
C LYS A 27 -1.23 -5.28 4.79
N THR A 28 -2.16 -4.36 4.56
CA THR A 28 -1.89 -2.93 4.51
C THR A 28 -2.94 -2.13 5.27
N ILE A 29 -2.54 -0.95 5.73
CA ILE A 29 -3.40 0.08 6.30
C ILE A 29 -3.19 1.41 5.57
N GLU A 30 -4.26 2.16 5.40
CA GLU A 30 -4.28 3.47 4.76
C GLU A 30 -5.34 4.36 5.43
N LEU A 31 -5.33 5.64 5.09
CA LEU A 31 -6.40 6.59 5.45
C LEU A 31 -7.75 6.16 4.83
N PRO A 32 -8.88 6.63 5.37
CA PRO A 32 -10.18 6.41 4.72
C PRO A 32 -10.21 7.00 3.31
N TRP A 33 -11.14 6.53 2.49
CA TRP A 33 -11.39 7.12 1.18
C TRP A 33 -12.20 8.41 1.34
N LEU A 34 -11.58 9.54 0.97
CA LEU A 34 -12.19 10.88 1.00
C LEU A 34 -11.96 11.56 -0.35
N GLU A 35 -12.38 10.90 -1.44
CA GLU A 35 -12.36 11.45 -2.81
C GLU A 35 -10.98 11.95 -3.26
N ASN A 36 -9.92 11.18 -2.94
CA ASN A 36 -8.54 11.50 -3.28
C ASN A 36 -8.01 12.83 -2.66
N GLN A 37 -8.69 13.37 -1.64
CA GLN A 37 -8.26 14.60 -0.97
C GLN A 37 -6.85 14.48 -0.36
N ARG A 38 -6.03 15.51 -0.61
CA ARG A 38 -4.62 15.56 -0.22
C ARG A 38 -4.46 15.36 1.29
N ARG A 39 -3.53 14.48 1.67
CA ARG A 39 -3.12 14.19 3.06
C ARG A 39 -4.15 13.55 3.98
N ILE A 40 -5.41 13.44 3.56
CA ILE A 40 -6.49 12.88 4.39
C ILE A 40 -7.16 11.65 3.76
N SER A 41 -6.92 11.39 2.46
CA SER A 41 -7.47 10.24 1.73
C SER A 41 -6.39 9.25 1.31
N CYS A 42 -6.74 7.96 1.24
CA CYS A 42 -6.05 7.00 0.38
C CYS A 42 -6.24 7.36 -1.11
N ILE A 43 -5.38 6.83 -1.99
CA ILE A 43 -5.42 7.13 -3.43
C ILE A 43 -6.53 6.34 -4.15
N PRO A 44 -6.99 6.74 -5.35
CA PRO A 44 -8.06 6.04 -6.05
C PRO A 44 -7.66 4.60 -6.42
N GLU A 45 -8.66 3.75 -6.59
CA GLU A 45 -8.49 2.48 -7.31
C GLU A 45 -7.99 2.73 -8.74
N GLY A 46 -7.32 1.73 -9.31
CA GLY A 46 -6.72 1.81 -10.63
C GLY A 46 -5.36 1.14 -10.71
N THR A 47 -4.70 1.27 -11.86
CA THR A 47 -3.39 0.70 -12.10
C THR A 47 -2.33 1.79 -12.13
N TYR A 48 -1.29 1.60 -11.32
CA TYR A 48 -0.16 2.51 -11.18
C TYR A 48 1.15 1.76 -11.47
N VAL A 49 2.23 2.51 -11.64
CA VAL A 49 3.59 1.95 -11.63
C VAL A 49 4.22 2.24 -10.28
N ILE A 50 5.02 1.30 -9.78
CA ILE A 50 5.86 1.55 -8.60
C ILE A 50 7.33 1.65 -8.99
N ARG A 51 8.08 2.48 -8.25
CA ARG A 51 9.53 2.58 -8.41
C ARG A 51 10.24 2.51 -7.06
N LYS A 52 11.49 2.04 -7.09
CA LYS A 52 12.41 2.11 -5.97
C LYS A 52 12.92 3.55 -5.83
N ARG A 53 12.88 4.10 -4.62
CA ARG A 53 13.32 5.46 -4.30
C ARG A 53 14.15 5.49 -3.03
N TYR A 54 15.11 6.42 -2.96
CA TYR A 54 15.84 6.73 -1.72
C TYR A 54 15.41 8.07 -1.13
N SER A 55 15.36 8.16 0.20
CA SER A 55 15.32 9.44 0.92
C SER A 55 16.04 9.35 2.26
N PRO A 56 16.52 10.46 2.85
CA PRO A 56 17.16 10.43 4.17
C PRO A 56 16.28 9.84 5.27
N LYS A 57 14.96 10.14 5.24
CA LYS A 57 13.97 9.72 6.25
C LYS A 57 13.62 8.23 6.15
N PHE A 58 13.27 7.76 4.95
CA PHE A 58 12.75 6.39 4.75
C PHE A 58 13.77 5.43 4.13
N LYS A 59 15.00 5.89 3.87
CA LYS A 59 16.04 5.14 3.16
C LYS A 59 15.49 4.58 1.84
N TRP A 60 15.79 3.34 1.49
CA TRP A 60 15.23 2.68 0.31
C TRP A 60 13.78 2.25 0.55
N HIS A 61 12.86 2.77 -0.25
CA HIS A 61 11.43 2.53 -0.17
C HIS A 61 10.78 2.49 -1.56
N LEU A 62 9.48 2.24 -1.61
CA LEU A 62 8.69 2.24 -2.84
C LEU A 62 7.84 3.51 -2.94
N GLU A 63 7.68 4.00 -4.15
CA GLU A 63 6.78 5.10 -4.50
C GLU A 63 5.82 4.66 -5.60
N VAL A 64 4.54 4.96 -5.42
CA VAL A 64 3.49 4.87 -6.44
C VAL A 64 3.53 6.14 -7.26
N VAL A 65 3.79 6.02 -8.57
CA VAL A 65 3.95 7.17 -9.46
C VAL A 65 2.71 7.45 -10.29
N ALA A 66 2.63 8.68 -10.82
CA ALA A 66 1.58 9.15 -11.72
C ALA A 66 0.15 9.10 -11.13
N VAL A 67 0.02 9.24 -9.80
CA VAL A 67 -1.29 9.41 -9.17
C VAL A 67 -1.82 10.82 -9.47
N LYS A 68 -2.98 10.94 -10.11
CA LYS A 68 -3.54 12.24 -10.49
C LYS A 68 -3.71 13.16 -9.27
N ASN A 69 -3.20 14.38 -9.37
CA ASN A 69 -3.23 15.43 -8.32
C ASN A 69 -2.55 15.07 -6.99
N ARG A 70 -1.79 13.97 -6.95
CA ARG A 70 -1.07 13.48 -5.78
C ARG A 70 0.39 13.22 -6.13
N ASP A 71 1.23 13.43 -5.16
CA ASP A 71 2.66 13.19 -5.23
C ASP A 71 3.11 12.48 -3.95
N LEU A 72 4.29 11.85 -4.00
CA LEU A 72 4.92 11.21 -2.85
C LEU A 72 3.99 10.20 -2.14
N ILE A 73 3.30 9.38 -2.92
CA ILE A 73 2.53 8.25 -2.39
C ILE A 73 3.50 7.09 -2.19
N LEU A 74 3.85 6.83 -0.94
CA LEU A 74 4.92 5.89 -0.60
C LEU A 74 4.35 4.63 0.04
N PHE A 75 5.09 3.53 -0.10
CA PHE A 75 5.02 2.46 0.89
C PHE A 75 6.03 2.75 2.00
N HIS A 76 5.56 2.86 3.24
CA HIS A 76 6.45 2.99 4.41
C HIS A 76 5.82 2.40 5.67
N PRO A 77 6.62 2.02 6.68
CA PRO A 77 6.09 1.52 7.94
C PRO A 77 5.23 2.57 8.66
N ALA A 78 4.08 2.13 9.17
CA ALA A 78 3.21 2.79 10.14
C ALA A 78 2.25 1.74 10.73
N ASN A 79 1.74 1.96 11.93
CA ASN A 79 0.83 1.04 12.63
C ASN A 79 -0.55 1.67 12.89
N ASP A 80 -0.67 3.00 12.83
CA ASP A 80 -1.92 3.74 12.96
C ASP A 80 -2.03 4.77 11.81
N ALA A 81 -2.92 4.49 10.84
CA ALA A 81 -3.03 5.25 9.62
C ALA A 81 -3.34 6.74 9.88
N LEU A 82 -4.27 7.03 10.79
CA LEU A 82 -4.71 8.40 11.09
C LEU A 82 -3.63 9.23 11.75
N LYS A 83 -2.69 8.60 12.47
CA LYS A 83 -1.62 9.31 13.19
C LYS A 83 -0.35 9.46 12.39
N GLU A 84 -0.07 8.49 11.51
CA GLU A 84 1.26 8.35 10.92
C GLU A 84 1.27 8.54 9.39
N LEU A 85 0.11 8.50 8.73
CA LEU A 85 0.00 8.62 7.27
C LEU A 85 -0.57 9.96 6.83
N ASN A 86 -0.16 10.36 5.62
CA ASN A 86 -0.71 11.51 4.90
C ASN A 86 -1.17 11.07 3.49
N GLY A 87 -1.79 9.90 3.41
CA GLY A 87 -2.25 9.25 2.18
C GLY A 87 -1.27 8.26 1.54
N CYS A 88 -0.22 7.88 2.25
CA CYS A 88 0.67 6.77 1.90
C CYS A 88 0.00 5.40 2.19
N ILE A 89 0.68 4.33 1.82
CA ILE A 89 0.29 2.94 2.08
C ILE A 89 1.24 2.34 3.09
N ALA A 90 0.73 1.75 4.18
CA ALA A 90 1.59 1.11 5.19
C ALA A 90 1.38 -0.40 5.23
N PRO A 91 2.41 -1.19 4.91
CA PRO A 91 2.40 -2.63 5.14
C PRO A 91 2.36 -2.96 6.63
N VAL A 92 1.58 -3.97 7.00
CA VAL A 92 1.49 -4.54 8.36
C VAL A 92 1.40 -6.07 8.27
N THR A 93 1.86 -6.77 9.29
CA THR A 93 1.76 -8.24 9.33
C THR A 93 0.35 -8.67 9.74
N THR A 94 -0.24 -7.93 10.68
CA THR A 94 -1.56 -8.24 11.25
C THR A 94 -2.38 -6.96 11.37
N LEU A 95 -3.64 -7.04 10.96
CA LEU A 95 -4.63 -5.98 11.16
C LEU A 95 -5.17 -6.06 12.58
N THR A 96 -5.28 -4.93 13.25
CA THR A 96 -5.81 -4.82 14.63
C THR A 96 -7.05 -3.95 14.71
N GLY A 97 -7.44 -3.33 13.60
CA GLY A 97 -8.66 -2.54 13.46
C GLY A 97 -8.71 -1.82 12.12
N GLU A 98 -9.71 -0.98 11.94
CA GLU A 98 -9.83 -0.09 10.79
C GLU A 98 -8.62 0.86 10.72
N GLY A 99 -7.84 0.78 9.64
CA GLY A 99 -6.64 1.60 9.46
C GLY A 99 -5.55 1.35 10.51
N LYS A 100 -5.57 0.20 11.20
CA LYS A 100 -4.63 -0.13 12.28
C LYS A 100 -4.07 -1.53 12.14
N GLY A 101 -2.79 -1.65 12.43
CA GLY A 101 -2.09 -2.94 12.40
C GLY A 101 -0.80 -2.90 13.18
N ILE A 102 -0.07 -4.02 13.16
CA ILE A 102 1.19 -4.18 13.90
C ILE A 102 2.28 -4.77 13.02
N GLN A 103 3.52 -4.63 13.51
CA GLN A 103 4.73 -5.17 12.88
C GLN A 103 5.00 -4.63 11.47
N SER A 104 4.66 -3.37 11.20
CA SER A 104 4.83 -2.75 9.89
C SER A 104 6.24 -2.80 9.31
N ARG A 105 7.27 -2.72 10.17
CA ARG A 105 8.66 -2.86 9.72
C ARG A 105 8.94 -4.26 9.14
N VAL A 106 8.45 -5.32 9.78
CA VAL A 106 8.62 -6.69 9.31
C VAL A 106 7.91 -6.89 7.97
N ALA A 107 6.65 -6.43 7.87
CA ALA A 107 5.89 -6.48 6.62
C ALA A 107 6.55 -5.68 5.48
N PHE A 108 7.14 -4.53 5.81
CA PHE A 108 7.82 -3.69 4.83
C PHE A 108 9.13 -4.32 4.34
N GLU A 109 9.93 -4.93 5.21
CA GLU A 109 11.12 -5.69 4.78
C GLU A 109 10.72 -6.84 3.84
N ARG A 110 9.70 -7.64 4.20
CA ARG A 110 9.19 -8.70 3.32
C ARG A 110 8.76 -8.18 1.95
N LEU A 111 8.06 -7.04 1.91
CA LEU A 111 7.69 -6.41 0.65
C LEU A 111 8.91 -6.00 -0.17
N LYS A 112 9.94 -5.41 0.44
CA LYS A 112 11.17 -5.04 -0.26
C LYS A 112 11.91 -6.28 -0.78
N ASP A 113 12.01 -7.33 0.02
CA ASP A 113 12.70 -8.58 -0.37
C ASP A 113 12.07 -9.21 -1.62
N VAL A 114 10.75 -9.13 -1.75
CA VAL A 114 10.03 -9.60 -2.95
C VAL A 114 10.20 -8.66 -4.13
N ILE A 115 10.07 -7.35 -3.92
CA ILE A 115 9.89 -6.38 -5.01
C ILE A 115 11.22 -5.80 -5.53
N PHE A 116 12.19 -5.54 -4.65
CA PHE A 116 13.44 -4.88 -5.04
C PHE A 116 14.27 -5.67 -6.06
N PRO A 117 14.45 -7.00 -5.94
CA PRO A 117 15.24 -7.75 -6.92
C PRO A 117 14.68 -7.64 -8.35
N HIS A 118 13.37 -7.48 -8.50
CA HIS A 118 12.73 -7.31 -9.80
C HIS A 118 12.92 -5.89 -10.35
N LEU A 119 12.75 -4.86 -9.51
CA LEU A 119 12.98 -3.48 -9.91
C LEU A 119 14.46 -3.24 -10.29
N GLU A 120 15.39 -3.85 -9.56
CA GLU A 120 16.84 -3.74 -9.82
C GLU A 120 17.27 -4.43 -11.12
N LYS A 121 16.54 -5.47 -11.55
CA LYS A 121 16.70 -6.09 -12.86
C LYS A 121 16.06 -5.29 -14.00
N GLY A 122 15.47 -4.12 -13.70
CA GLY A 122 14.82 -3.25 -14.68
C GLY A 122 13.39 -3.66 -15.04
N HIS A 123 12.78 -4.61 -14.32
CA HIS A 123 11.38 -4.96 -14.57
C HIS A 123 10.44 -3.84 -14.13
N VAL A 124 9.40 -3.62 -14.95
CA VAL A 124 8.29 -2.74 -14.57
C VAL A 124 7.27 -3.55 -13.75
N ILE A 125 6.97 -3.04 -12.56
CA ILE A 125 5.95 -3.60 -11.67
C ILE A 125 4.75 -2.65 -11.68
N LYS A 126 3.60 -3.20 -12.07
CA LYS A 126 2.32 -2.51 -12.01
C LYS A 126 1.64 -2.83 -10.68
N LEU A 127 1.18 -1.80 -9.97
CA LEU A 127 0.32 -1.92 -8.81
C LEU A 127 -1.14 -1.75 -9.25
N THR A 128 -1.92 -2.82 -9.18
CA THR A 128 -3.36 -2.78 -9.40
C THR A 128 -4.05 -2.66 -8.05
N ILE A 129 -4.77 -1.56 -7.85
CA ILE A 129 -5.56 -1.29 -6.64
C ILE A 129 -7.03 -1.48 -6.99
N LYS A 130 -7.73 -2.33 -6.24
CA LYS A 130 -9.16 -2.61 -6.45
C LYS A 130 -9.86 -2.90 -5.13
N LYS A 131 -11.18 -2.69 -5.07
CA LYS A 131 -12.00 -3.17 -3.97
C LYS A 131 -11.97 -4.70 -3.87
N MET A 132 -11.92 -5.23 -2.66
CA MET A 132 -12.10 -6.65 -2.39
C MET A 132 -13.54 -7.05 -2.72
N PHE A 133 -13.70 -8.07 -3.58
CA PHE A 133 -15.02 -8.65 -3.85
C PHE A 133 -15.27 -9.74 -2.82
N ASN A 134 -16.17 -9.49 -1.88
CA ASN A 134 -16.75 -10.57 -1.10
C ASN A 134 -17.80 -11.24 -1.98
N GLU A 135 -17.46 -12.38 -2.57
CA GLU A 135 -18.49 -13.34 -2.98
C GLU A 135 -19.22 -13.72 -1.68
N LYS A 136 -20.41 -13.16 -1.47
CA LYS A 136 -21.31 -13.67 -0.46
C LYS A 136 -21.61 -15.11 -0.86
N SER A 137 -21.10 -16.07 -0.08
CA SER A 137 -21.64 -17.41 -0.03
C SER A 137 -23.15 -17.30 0.11
N ASN A 138 -23.88 -17.83 -0.88
CA ASN A 138 -25.29 -18.15 -0.75
C ASN A 138 -25.49 -19.19 0.35
#